data_AF-A0A4R5EWP4-F1
#
_entry.id   AF-A0A4R5EWP4-F1
#
_cell.length_a   1.000
_cell.length_b   1.000
_cell.length_c   1.000
_cell.angle_alpha   90.00
_cell.angle_beta   90.00
_cell.angle_gamma   90.00
#
_symmetry.space_group_name_H-M   'P 1'
#
loop_
_entity.id
_entity.type
_entity.pdbx_description
1 polymer ?
#
loop_
_entity_poly.entity_id
_entity_poly.type
_entity_poly.pdbx_seq_one_letter_code
_entity_poly.pdbx_strand_id
1 'polypeptide(L)'
;MRPTRDPQVTLDDLLEVVLNKGAVLHLDLIIAVADIPLIGVNLRAAIAGMETMLEYGLLEQWDADTRAWAERATAAAPELEEDERVVIRSFGGHYDERGMSHVWRPGTLFLTDRRILVHRREPREVLWEARLEDVDATRLQSERTVGGEERLRVRVELTGGDGALLSAANPEKFDETLRRLAPHVRSHEPRPLIADDGGPECEAHMWYHEPRRDGAMWRGGRARLENGRLTWKSPTDARPAVTLDTARIRDVRLEPGTTPTTGLDRLVVDAAGEHLVLATAEGPRWARLLAPSARTAAGKEPHGHHR
;
A
#
# COMPACT_ATOMS: atom_id res chain seq x y z
N MET A 1 -6.01 -37.25 -0.86
CA MET A 1 -6.62 -36.61 0.32
C MET A 1 -7.88 -35.90 -0.14
N ARG A 2 -9.06 -36.18 0.43
CA ARG A 2 -10.28 -35.40 0.10
C ARG A 2 -10.24 -34.12 0.95
N PRO A 3 -10.54 -32.94 0.38
CA PRO A 3 -10.57 -31.71 1.15
C PRO A 3 -11.79 -31.74 2.07
N THR A 4 -11.54 -31.84 3.38
CA THR A 4 -12.56 -31.67 4.41
C THR A 4 -12.69 -30.17 4.66
N ARG A 5 -13.86 -29.59 4.40
CA ARG A 5 -14.15 -28.20 4.78
C ARG A 5 -14.59 -28.20 6.24
N ASP A 6 -13.64 -27.99 7.14
CA ASP A 6 -13.93 -27.68 8.53
C ASP A 6 -14.07 -26.16 8.67
N PRO A 7 -15.24 -25.62 9.11
CA PRO A 7 -15.48 -24.18 9.21
C PRO A 7 -14.64 -23.44 10.27
N GLN A 8 -13.79 -24.15 11.03
CA GLN A 8 -12.99 -23.56 12.12
C GLN A 8 -11.54 -23.22 11.77
N VAL A 9 -11.10 -23.42 10.52
CA VAL A 9 -9.73 -23.08 10.12
C VAL A 9 -9.60 -21.56 10.01
N THR A 10 -8.84 -20.95 10.91
CA THR A 10 -8.55 -19.51 10.85
C THR A 10 -7.47 -19.23 9.81
N LEU A 11 -7.37 -17.96 9.37
CA LEU A 11 -6.31 -17.54 8.45
C LEU A 11 -4.91 -17.80 9.04
N ASP A 12 -4.79 -17.67 10.36
CA ASP A 12 -3.55 -17.88 11.10
C ASP A 12 -3.14 -19.36 11.06
N ASP A 13 -4.09 -20.30 11.22
CA ASP A 13 -3.85 -21.74 11.09
C ASP A 13 -3.40 -22.13 9.67
N LEU A 14 -3.99 -21.47 8.65
CA LEU A 14 -3.61 -21.66 7.26
C LEU A 14 -2.20 -21.12 6.98
N LEU A 15 -1.86 -19.95 7.51
CA LEU A 15 -0.53 -19.37 7.43
C LEU A 15 0.50 -20.25 8.13
N GLU A 16 0.21 -20.73 9.34
CA GLU A 16 1.11 -21.62 10.09
C GLU A 16 1.39 -22.91 9.31
N VAL A 17 0.36 -23.53 8.74
CA VAL A 17 0.52 -24.75 7.93
C VAL A 17 1.32 -24.48 6.65
N VAL A 18 1.04 -23.38 5.94
CA VAL A 18 1.80 -23.02 4.73
C VAL A 18 3.25 -22.70 5.07
N LEU A 19 3.51 -21.95 6.15
CA LEU A 19 4.87 -21.59 6.55
C LEU A 19 5.68 -22.80 7.04
N ASN A 20 5.08 -23.72 7.80
CA ASN A 20 5.80 -24.86 8.37
C ASN A 20 5.91 -26.07 7.41
N LYS A 21 4.88 -26.33 6.59
CA LYS A 21 4.81 -27.54 5.75
C LYS A 21 4.89 -27.24 4.25
N GLY A 22 4.78 -25.98 3.88
CA GLY A 22 4.76 -25.55 2.48
C GLY A 22 3.47 -25.88 1.74
N ALA A 23 3.29 -25.21 0.60
CA ALA A 23 2.23 -25.43 -0.37
C ALA A 23 2.81 -25.33 -1.77
N VAL A 24 2.47 -26.29 -2.64
CA VAL A 24 2.80 -26.23 -4.06
C VAL A 24 1.54 -25.88 -4.85
N LEU A 25 1.61 -24.76 -5.56
CA LEU A 25 0.56 -24.22 -6.41
C LEU A 25 0.88 -24.51 -7.87
N HIS A 26 -0.07 -25.12 -8.55
CA HIS A 26 -0.08 -25.26 -10.00
C HIS A 26 -1.27 -24.47 -10.52
N LEU A 27 -0.99 -23.32 -11.14
CA LEU A 27 -2.01 -22.39 -11.59
C LEU A 27 -1.86 -22.17 -13.09
N ASP A 28 -2.99 -22.26 -13.79
CA ASP A 28 -3.11 -21.87 -15.18
C ASP A 28 -3.96 -20.60 -15.24
N LEU A 29 -3.40 -19.52 -15.77
CA LEU A 29 -4.06 -18.24 -15.96
C LEU A 29 -4.10 -17.93 -17.45
N ILE A 30 -5.28 -17.60 -17.96
CA ILE A 30 -5.45 -17.12 -19.33
C ILE A 30 -5.92 -15.68 -19.26
N ILE A 31 -5.16 -14.77 -19.85
CA ILE A 31 -5.48 -13.36 -19.98
C ILE A 31 -5.98 -13.13 -21.41
N ALA A 32 -7.23 -12.68 -21.51
CA ALA A 32 -7.89 -12.39 -22.76
C ALA A 32 -8.20 -10.89 -22.88
N VAL A 33 -8.23 -10.39 -24.11
CA VAL A 33 -8.72 -9.04 -24.45
C VAL A 33 -9.78 -9.21 -25.52
N ALA A 34 -10.96 -8.64 -25.29
CA ALA A 34 -12.12 -8.78 -26.17
C ALA A 34 -12.44 -10.25 -26.52
N ASP A 35 -12.43 -11.12 -25.50
CA ASP A 35 -12.67 -12.58 -25.61
C ASP A 35 -11.66 -13.35 -26.48
N ILE A 36 -10.57 -12.70 -26.88
CA ILE A 36 -9.44 -13.34 -27.57
C ILE A 36 -8.37 -13.66 -26.51
N PRO A 37 -8.05 -14.94 -26.24
CA PRO A 37 -6.98 -15.30 -25.32
C PRO A 37 -5.64 -14.88 -25.90
N LEU A 38 -4.96 -13.94 -25.23
CA LEU A 38 -3.69 -13.37 -25.72
C LEU A 38 -2.49 -13.97 -24.98
N ILE A 39 -2.63 -14.22 -23.68
CA ILE A 39 -1.52 -14.66 -22.84
C ILE A 39 -1.99 -15.83 -22.00
N GLY A 40 -1.31 -16.97 -22.14
CA GLY A 40 -1.39 -18.08 -21.19
C GLY A 40 -0.21 -18.02 -20.23
N VAL A 41 -0.47 -18.14 -18.93
CA VAL A 41 0.52 -18.18 -17.87
C VAL A 41 0.35 -19.50 -17.13
N ASN A 42 1.36 -20.37 -17.22
CA ASN A 42 1.47 -21.56 -16.37
C ASN A 42 2.41 -21.21 -15.22
N LEU A 43 1.88 -21.15 -13.99
CA LEU A 43 2.65 -20.89 -12.79
C LEU A 43 2.75 -22.18 -11.97
N ARG A 44 3.99 -22.55 -11.67
CA ARG A 44 4.31 -23.53 -10.64
C ARG A 44 5.07 -22.82 -9.54
N ALA A 45 4.49 -22.71 -8.37
CA ALA A 45 5.08 -22.00 -7.24
C ALA A 45 5.07 -22.90 -6.00
N ALA A 46 6.17 -22.94 -5.27
CA ALA A 46 6.20 -23.44 -3.91
C ALA A 46 6.16 -22.24 -2.96
N ILE A 47 5.38 -22.30 -1.89
CA ILE A 47 5.29 -21.27 -0.85
C ILE A 47 5.45 -21.96 0.50
N ALA A 48 6.45 -21.56 1.28
CA ALA A 48 6.78 -22.13 2.58
C ALA A 48 7.68 -21.13 3.33
N GLY A 49 7.90 -21.36 4.62
CA GLY A 49 8.95 -20.68 5.37
C GLY A 49 10.33 -20.98 4.79
N MET A 50 11.29 -20.07 4.98
CA MET A 50 12.64 -20.19 4.41
C MET A 50 13.36 -21.47 4.86
N GLU A 51 13.26 -21.82 6.14
CA GLU A 51 13.83 -23.06 6.68
C GLU A 51 13.25 -24.29 5.98
N THR A 52 11.93 -24.36 5.84
CA THR A 52 11.20 -25.42 5.14
C THR A 52 11.55 -25.49 3.64
N MET A 53 11.74 -24.35 2.97
CA MET A 53 12.17 -24.33 1.57
C MET A 53 13.54 -24.99 1.39
N LEU A 54 14.48 -24.65 2.26
CA LEU A 54 15.84 -25.20 2.24
C LEU A 54 15.85 -26.69 2.62
N GLU A 55 15.04 -27.09 3.60
CA GLU A 55 14.86 -28.50 3.97
C GLU A 55 14.33 -29.34 2.78
N TYR A 56 13.46 -28.76 1.95
CA TYR A 56 12.94 -29.40 0.74
C TYR A 56 13.89 -29.33 -0.46
N GLY A 57 15.11 -28.82 -0.28
CA GLY A 57 16.11 -28.66 -1.34
C GLY A 57 15.71 -27.63 -2.39
N LEU A 58 14.73 -26.77 -2.08
CA LEU A 58 14.34 -25.63 -2.89
C LEU A 58 15.12 -24.42 -2.42
N LEU A 59 15.47 -23.52 -3.35
CA LEU A 59 16.19 -22.28 -3.04
C LEU A 59 17.60 -22.49 -2.42
N GLU A 60 18.21 -23.69 -2.48
CA GLU A 60 19.59 -23.91 -2.00
C GLU A 60 20.61 -22.98 -2.68
N GLN A 61 20.48 -22.79 -4.00
CA GLN A 61 21.24 -21.79 -4.76
C GLN A 61 20.84 -20.36 -4.40
N TRP A 62 19.60 -20.12 -3.98
CA TRP A 62 19.14 -18.80 -3.56
C TRP A 62 19.64 -18.45 -2.15
N ASP A 63 19.87 -19.41 -1.26
CA ASP A 63 20.51 -19.22 0.05
C ASP A 63 22.03 -19.02 -0.08
N ALA A 64 22.67 -19.77 -0.99
CA ALA A 64 24.04 -19.47 -1.42
C ALA A 64 24.13 -18.10 -2.10
N ASP A 65 23.17 -17.73 -2.94
CA ASP A 65 23.08 -16.42 -3.58
C ASP A 65 22.68 -15.31 -2.61
N THR A 66 21.91 -15.59 -1.56
CA THR A 66 21.50 -14.63 -0.51
C THR A 66 22.65 -14.36 0.44
N ARG A 67 23.43 -15.37 0.81
CA ARG A 67 24.73 -15.18 1.48
C ARG A 67 25.71 -14.45 0.58
N ALA A 68 25.81 -14.83 -0.69
CA ALA A 68 26.58 -14.10 -1.68
C ALA A 68 25.96 -12.72 -2.00
N TRP A 69 24.69 -12.43 -1.73
CA TRP A 69 24.03 -11.13 -1.93
C TRP A 69 24.23 -10.24 -0.71
N ALA A 70 24.28 -10.81 0.50
CA ALA A 70 24.78 -10.12 1.69
C ALA A 70 26.27 -9.77 1.52
N GLU A 71 27.08 -10.68 0.98
CA GLU A 71 28.50 -10.46 0.66
C GLU A 71 28.70 -9.53 -0.56
N ARG A 72 27.91 -9.66 -1.63
CA ARG A 72 27.96 -8.79 -2.83
C ARG A 72 27.32 -7.43 -2.59
N ALA A 73 26.32 -7.34 -1.71
CA ALA A 73 25.86 -6.07 -1.18
C ALA A 73 27.09 -5.40 -0.58
N THR A 74 27.81 -6.04 0.36
CA THR A 74 29.04 -5.51 0.95
C THR A 74 30.02 -4.87 -0.08
N ALA A 75 30.14 -5.41 -1.29
CA ALA A 75 30.98 -4.88 -2.38
C ALA A 75 30.42 -3.70 -3.24
N ALA A 76 29.12 -3.41 -3.18
CA ALA A 76 28.48 -2.32 -3.95
C ALA A 76 28.23 -1.09 -3.07
N ALA A 77 29.31 -0.41 -2.67
CA ALA A 77 29.21 0.92 -2.08
C ALA A 77 28.87 1.96 -3.18
N PRO A 78 28.17 3.05 -2.85
CA PRO A 78 28.07 4.19 -3.75
C PRO A 78 29.47 4.78 -3.98
N GLU A 79 29.60 5.68 -4.96
CA GLU A 79 30.81 6.50 -5.06
C GLU A 79 30.88 7.42 -3.84
N LEU A 80 31.74 7.04 -2.89
CA LEU A 80 32.01 7.81 -1.68
C LEU A 80 33.03 8.91 -2.00
N GLU A 81 32.88 10.05 -1.34
CA GLU A 81 33.89 11.11 -1.37
C GLU A 81 35.18 10.68 -0.66
N GLU A 82 36.28 11.40 -0.90
CA GLU A 82 37.55 11.15 -0.22
C GLU A 82 37.36 11.29 1.31
N ASP A 83 37.80 10.27 2.07
CA ASP A 83 37.59 10.11 3.52
C ASP A 83 36.13 9.95 4.01
N GLU A 84 35.13 9.81 3.12
CA GLU A 84 33.75 9.52 3.55
C GLU A 84 33.62 8.06 4.03
N ARG A 85 33.00 7.87 5.20
CA ARG A 85 32.87 6.56 5.85
C ARG A 85 31.42 6.16 6.01
N VAL A 86 31.10 4.94 5.60
CA VAL A 86 29.77 4.35 5.84
C VAL A 86 29.64 3.96 7.32
N VAL A 87 28.65 4.53 7.99
CA VAL A 87 28.33 4.26 9.41
C VAL A 87 27.17 3.27 9.53
N ILE A 88 26.11 3.45 8.74
CA ILE A 88 25.03 2.46 8.59
C ILE A 88 24.90 2.07 7.13
N ARG A 89 24.71 0.78 6.94
CA ARG A 89 24.27 0.20 5.68
C ARG A 89 23.13 -0.76 5.97
N SER A 90 22.00 -0.58 5.29
CA SER A 90 20.86 -1.48 5.44
C SER A 90 20.01 -1.55 4.18
N PHE A 91 19.21 -2.61 4.05
CA PHE A 91 18.13 -2.61 3.07
C PHE A 91 17.09 -1.55 3.46
N GLY A 92 16.54 -0.89 2.45
CA GLY A 92 15.61 0.21 2.66
C GLY A 92 15.02 0.71 1.35
N GLY A 93 14.72 2.00 1.31
CA GLY A 93 14.08 2.61 0.17
C GLY A 93 13.65 4.03 0.45
N HIS A 94 13.34 4.72 -0.63
CA HIS A 94 12.84 6.08 -0.64
C HIS A 94 11.38 6.06 -1.11
N TYR A 95 10.51 6.76 -0.41
CA TYR A 95 9.14 6.97 -0.87
C TYR A 95 9.11 8.11 -1.88
N ASP A 96 8.75 7.82 -3.12
CA ASP A 96 8.68 8.83 -4.17
C ASP A 96 7.36 9.61 -4.06
N GLU A 97 7.41 10.75 -3.36
CA GLU A 97 6.29 11.67 -3.19
C GLU A 97 6.07 12.58 -4.41
N ARG A 98 7.02 12.63 -5.35
CA ARG A 98 6.98 13.51 -6.53
C ARG A 98 6.40 12.81 -7.78
N GLY A 99 6.33 11.48 -7.78
CA GLY A 99 5.78 10.67 -8.87
C GLY A 99 4.25 10.53 -8.83
N MET A 100 3.61 10.37 -9.99
CA MET A 100 2.15 10.21 -10.15
C MET A 100 1.53 9.00 -9.41
N SER A 101 2.35 8.12 -8.83
CA SER A 101 1.90 6.85 -8.24
C SER A 101 2.31 6.65 -6.78
N HIS A 102 2.95 7.62 -6.11
CA HIS A 102 3.31 7.55 -4.69
C HIS A 102 3.82 6.16 -4.24
N VAL A 103 4.96 5.72 -4.80
CA VAL A 103 5.47 4.34 -4.63
C VAL A 103 6.79 4.33 -3.86
N TRP A 104 6.94 3.33 -2.99
CA TRP A 104 8.24 2.96 -2.41
C TRP A 104 9.21 2.46 -3.47
N ARG A 105 10.32 3.20 -3.66
CA ARG A 105 11.43 2.79 -4.52
C ARG A 105 12.47 2.04 -3.68
N PRO A 106 12.56 0.69 -3.80
CA PRO A 106 13.51 -0.09 -3.02
C PRO A 106 14.96 0.20 -3.43
N GLY A 107 15.85 0.20 -2.44
CA GLY A 107 17.29 0.41 -2.59
C GLY A 107 18.06 0.00 -1.33
N THR A 108 19.36 0.30 -1.32
CA THR A 108 20.18 0.20 -0.10
C THR A 108 20.28 1.60 0.51
N LEU A 109 19.91 1.70 1.79
CA LEU A 109 20.07 2.91 2.59
C LEU A 109 21.48 2.92 3.18
N PHE A 110 22.17 4.03 3.00
CA PHE A 110 23.44 4.32 3.63
C PHE A 110 23.33 5.60 4.45
N LEU A 111 23.89 5.57 5.66
CA LEU A 111 24.24 6.74 6.45
C LEU A 111 25.75 6.79 6.50
N THR A 112 26.34 7.84 5.98
CA THR A 112 27.77 8.10 6.09
C THR A 112 28.02 9.15 7.17
N ASP A 113 29.28 9.44 7.44
CA ASP A 113 29.69 10.57 8.27
C ASP A 113 29.43 11.95 7.60
N ARG A 114 28.94 11.98 6.35
CA ARG A 114 28.65 13.22 5.61
C ARG A 114 27.23 13.35 5.09
N ARG A 115 26.56 12.26 4.74
CA ARG A 115 25.26 12.28 4.04
C ARG A 115 24.43 11.02 4.27
N ILE A 116 23.16 11.12 3.91
CA ILE A 116 22.22 10.02 3.81
C ILE A 116 21.97 9.79 2.32
N LEU A 117 21.93 8.53 1.91
CA LEU A 117 21.69 8.18 0.52
C LEU A 117 20.98 6.84 0.37
N VAL A 118 20.04 6.79 -0.56
CA VAL A 118 19.37 5.57 -1.00
C VAL A 118 19.82 5.27 -2.41
N HIS A 119 20.55 4.17 -2.58
CA HIS A 119 21.15 3.80 -3.86
C HIS A 119 20.60 2.47 -4.37
N ARG A 120 20.32 2.39 -5.67
CA ARG A 120 19.95 1.19 -6.41
C ARG A 120 21.06 0.86 -7.41
N ARG A 121 21.45 -0.41 -7.49
CA ARG A 121 22.51 -0.84 -8.42
C ARG A 121 22.02 -1.05 -9.85
N GLU A 122 20.81 -1.60 -10.02
CA GLU A 122 20.28 -1.98 -11.33
C GLU A 122 18.82 -1.52 -11.49
N PRO A 123 18.55 -0.55 -12.38
CA PRO A 123 19.55 0.34 -12.99
C PRO A 123 20.33 1.12 -11.92
N ARG A 124 21.57 1.50 -12.22
CA ARG A 124 22.42 2.24 -11.27
C ARG A 124 21.84 3.63 -11.09
N GLU A 125 21.40 3.94 -9.88
CA GLU A 125 20.64 5.15 -9.60
C GLU A 125 20.77 5.54 -8.13
N VAL A 126 21.04 6.82 -7.87
CA VAL A 126 20.82 7.43 -6.56
C VAL A 126 19.35 7.85 -6.51
N LEU A 127 18.57 7.12 -5.72
CA LEU A 127 17.12 7.33 -5.59
C LEU A 127 16.81 8.59 -4.79
N TRP A 128 17.63 8.87 -3.78
CA TRP A 128 17.55 10.06 -2.94
C TRP A 128 18.87 10.26 -2.20
N GLU A 129 19.23 11.51 -1.94
CA GLU A 129 20.44 11.90 -1.22
C GLU A 129 20.25 13.25 -0.52
N ALA A 130 20.83 13.40 0.67
CA ALA A 130 20.96 14.68 1.36
C ALA A 130 22.20 14.71 2.26
N ARG A 131 22.87 15.86 2.35
CA ARG A 131 23.97 16.06 3.28
C ARG A 131 23.45 16.20 4.70
N LEU A 132 24.23 15.74 5.68
CA LEU A 132 23.84 15.85 7.09
C LEU A 132 23.70 17.31 7.55
N GLU A 133 24.47 18.23 6.96
CA GLU A 133 24.37 19.67 7.23
C GLU A 133 23.02 20.27 6.80
N ASP A 134 22.38 19.70 5.78
CA ASP A 134 21.10 20.16 5.25
C ASP A 134 19.90 19.50 5.95
N VAL A 135 20.13 18.56 6.88
CA VAL A 135 19.05 17.92 7.65
C VAL A 135 18.71 18.79 8.85
N ASP A 136 17.45 19.24 8.91
CA ASP A 136 16.92 20.08 9.97
C ASP A 136 16.32 19.25 11.11
N ALA A 137 15.60 18.19 10.74
CA ALA A 137 14.89 17.35 11.69
C ALA A 137 14.64 15.92 11.17
N THR A 138 14.35 15.02 12.10
CA THR A 138 13.87 13.66 11.83
C THR A 138 12.60 13.36 12.63
N ARG A 139 11.77 12.47 12.09
CA ARG A 139 10.57 11.95 12.77
C ARG A 139 10.37 10.48 12.45
N LEU A 140 10.17 9.66 13.49
CA LEU A 140 9.72 8.29 13.29
C LEU A 140 8.22 8.25 12.99
N GLN A 141 7.82 7.52 11.96
CA GLN A 141 6.42 7.38 11.59
C GLN A 141 5.97 5.92 11.50
N SER A 142 4.85 5.57 12.14
CA SER A 142 4.29 4.22 12.06
C SER A 142 3.36 4.09 10.85
N GLU A 143 3.63 3.12 9.99
CA GLU A 143 2.83 2.77 8.81
C GLU A 143 2.27 1.37 8.99
N ARG A 144 0.95 1.22 8.88
CA ARG A 144 0.34 -0.11 8.83
C ARG A 144 0.44 -0.65 7.40
N THR A 145 1.19 -1.73 7.25
CA THR A 145 1.39 -2.36 5.94
C THR A 145 0.16 -3.15 5.49
N VAL A 146 0.12 -3.52 4.20
CA VAL A 146 -0.97 -4.33 3.61
C VAL A 146 -1.17 -5.66 4.34
N GLY A 147 -0.09 -6.23 4.91
CA GLY A 147 -0.14 -7.45 5.73
C GLY A 147 -0.64 -7.23 7.16
N GLY A 148 -1.04 -6.02 7.53
CA GLY A 148 -1.56 -5.68 8.86
C GLY A 148 -0.50 -5.35 9.91
N GLU A 149 0.77 -5.67 9.65
CA GLU A 149 1.91 -5.34 10.51
C GLU A 149 2.17 -3.82 10.54
N GLU A 150 2.50 -3.29 11.72
CA GLU A 150 3.04 -1.94 11.84
C GLU A 150 4.53 -1.93 11.52
N ARG A 151 4.96 -1.02 10.63
CA ARG A 151 6.36 -0.76 10.32
C ARG A 151 6.70 0.67 10.62
N LEU A 152 7.85 0.90 11.23
CA LEU A 152 8.39 2.23 11.44
C LEU A 152 9.10 2.73 10.17
N ARG A 153 8.96 4.02 9.89
CA ARG A 153 9.60 4.78 8.82
C ARG A 153 10.33 5.98 9.42
N VAL A 154 11.32 6.49 8.70
CA VAL A 154 12.07 7.69 9.10
C VAL A 154 11.75 8.81 8.12
N ARG A 155 11.08 9.85 8.60
CA ARG A 155 10.94 11.12 7.89
C ARG A 155 12.20 11.93 8.16
N VAL A 156 12.85 12.38 7.10
CA VAL A 156 13.96 13.34 7.14
C VAL A 156 13.44 14.65 6.58
N GLU A 157 13.59 15.74 7.33
CA GLU A 157 13.17 17.09 6.95
C GLU A 157 14.42 17.93 6.66
N LEU A 158 14.51 18.54 5.47
CA LEU A 158 15.67 19.34 5.08
C LEU A 158 15.46 20.83 5.32
N THR A 159 16.55 21.58 5.43
CA THR A 159 16.55 23.03 5.46
C THR A 159 15.94 23.56 4.14
N GLY A 160 14.81 24.27 4.23
CA GLY A 160 14.08 24.75 3.05
C GLY A 160 12.77 24.01 2.74
N GLY A 161 12.42 23.00 3.54
CA GLY A 161 11.08 22.42 3.63
C GLY A 161 10.95 21.02 3.05
N ASP A 162 11.43 20.81 1.82
CA ASP A 162 11.36 19.48 1.18
C ASP A 162 12.16 18.44 1.97
N GLY A 163 11.61 17.25 2.12
CA GLY A 163 12.20 16.16 2.88
C GLY A 163 12.12 14.83 2.13
N ALA A 164 12.29 13.73 2.87
CA ALA A 164 12.05 12.39 2.36
C ALA A 164 11.50 11.47 3.42
N LEU A 165 10.70 10.50 2.99
CA LEU A 165 10.33 9.35 3.80
C LEU A 165 11.19 8.15 3.41
N LEU A 166 11.89 7.59 4.39
CA LEU A 166 12.84 6.50 4.21
C LEU A 166 12.37 5.25 4.97
N SER A 167 12.68 4.10 4.39
CA SER A 167 12.62 2.82 5.08
C SER A 167 14.03 2.34 5.41
N ALA A 168 14.18 1.73 6.58
CA ALA A 168 15.42 1.16 7.08
C ALA A 168 15.12 -0.18 7.75
N ALA A 169 16.09 -1.10 7.76
CA ALA A 169 15.95 -2.37 8.48
C ALA A 169 15.75 -2.16 10.00
N ASN A 170 16.35 -1.11 10.57
CA ASN A 170 16.14 -0.67 11.95
C ASN A 170 16.03 0.87 11.97
N PRO A 171 14.81 1.43 11.88
CA PRO A 171 14.55 2.87 11.83
C PRO A 171 15.04 3.64 13.06
N GLU A 172 14.90 3.07 14.25
CA GLU A 172 15.28 3.73 15.50
C GLU A 172 16.80 3.85 15.63
N LYS A 173 17.54 2.77 15.33
CA LYS A 173 19.01 2.78 15.31
C LYS A 173 19.55 3.74 14.25
N PHE A 174 18.87 3.84 13.11
CA PHE A 174 19.19 4.82 12.08
C PHE A 174 19.06 6.25 12.61
N ASP A 175 17.90 6.59 13.17
CA ASP A 175 17.62 7.91 13.75
C ASP A 175 18.62 8.30 14.86
N GLU A 176 18.86 7.38 15.79
CA GLU A 176 19.81 7.59 16.90
C GLU A 176 21.24 7.86 16.37
N THR A 177 21.67 7.07 15.39
CA THR A 177 23.01 7.21 14.81
C THR A 177 23.16 8.49 13.99
N LEU A 178 22.13 8.88 13.24
CA LEU A 178 22.08 10.13 12.51
C LEU A 178 22.25 11.32 13.48
N ARG A 179 21.48 11.35 14.57
CA ARG A 179 21.58 12.42 15.58
C ARG A 179 22.92 12.45 16.31
N ARG A 180 23.59 11.30 16.45
CA ARG A 180 24.96 11.26 16.99
C ARG A 180 25.99 11.86 16.02
N LEU A 181 25.83 11.66 14.72
CA LEU A 181 26.70 12.23 13.69
C LEU A 181 26.39 13.72 13.42
N ALA A 182 25.13 14.11 13.57
CA ALA A 182 24.61 15.43 13.27
C ALA A 182 23.79 15.97 14.46
N PRO A 183 24.45 16.46 15.54
CA PRO A 183 23.76 16.87 16.77
C PRO A 183 22.80 18.06 16.62
N HIS A 184 22.88 18.81 15.50
CA HIS A 184 21.95 19.90 15.19
C HIS A 184 20.58 19.42 14.74
N VAL A 185 20.47 18.16 14.30
CA VAL A 185 19.22 17.57 13.80
C VAL A 185 18.22 17.40 14.96
N ARG A 186 17.06 18.04 14.83
CA ARG A 186 15.99 17.94 15.83
C ARG A 186 15.25 16.61 15.71
N SER A 187 14.98 15.96 16.84
CA SER A 187 14.03 14.83 16.87
C SER A 187 12.63 15.37 17.14
N HIS A 188 11.71 15.12 16.21
CA HIS A 188 10.29 15.35 16.46
C HIS A 188 9.64 14.12 17.09
N GLU A 189 8.54 14.33 17.82
CA GLU A 189 7.77 13.25 18.42
C GLU A 189 7.28 12.27 17.35
N PRO A 190 7.37 10.94 17.60
CA PRO A 190 6.83 9.95 16.70
C PRO A 190 5.34 10.17 16.43
N ARG A 191 4.91 9.98 15.19
CA ARG A 191 3.50 10.14 14.79
C ARG A 191 3.13 9.10 13.75
N PRO A 192 1.90 8.57 13.71
CA PRO A 192 1.47 7.75 12.59
C PRO A 192 1.77 8.42 11.24
N LEU A 193 2.23 7.62 10.28
CA LEU A 193 2.28 8.02 8.88
C LEU A 193 0.83 8.15 8.42
N ILE A 194 0.27 9.34 8.59
CA ILE A 194 -0.95 9.72 7.89
C ILE A 194 -0.50 9.85 6.44
N ALA A 195 -1.06 9.03 5.55
CA ALA A 195 -0.86 9.21 4.12
C ALA A 195 -1.26 10.65 3.79
N ASP A 196 -0.28 11.50 3.51
CA ASP A 196 -0.54 12.81 2.96
C ASP A 196 -0.99 12.55 1.51
N ASP A 197 -2.31 12.64 1.28
CA ASP A 197 -3.00 12.77 -0.01
C ASP A 197 -2.54 11.90 -1.21
N GLY A 198 -2.54 10.56 -1.06
CA GLY A 198 -2.37 9.72 -2.26
C GLY A 198 -2.70 8.23 -2.13
N GLY A 199 -3.35 7.82 -1.04
CA GLY A 199 -3.88 6.48 -0.89
C GLY A 199 -5.38 6.55 -0.64
N PRO A 200 -6.18 5.60 -1.15
CA PRO A 200 -7.61 5.64 -0.89
C PRO A 200 -7.88 5.50 0.62
N GLU A 201 -8.60 6.49 1.17
CA GLU A 201 -9.24 6.47 2.50
C GLU A 201 -9.86 5.10 2.82
N CYS A 202 -10.38 4.41 1.79
CA CYS A 202 -10.79 3.02 1.86
C CYS A 202 -10.66 2.30 0.51
N GLU A 203 -10.11 1.08 0.51
CA GLU A 203 -10.05 0.19 -0.66
C GLU A 203 -10.54 -1.20 -0.30
N ALA A 204 -11.45 -1.77 -1.09
CA ALA A 204 -11.97 -3.12 -0.85
C ALA A 204 -12.44 -3.78 -2.15
N HIS A 205 -12.50 -5.12 -2.14
CA HIS A 205 -13.26 -5.85 -3.15
C HIS A 205 -14.75 -5.49 -3.01
N MET A 206 -15.39 -5.22 -4.13
CA MET A 206 -16.79 -4.82 -4.16
C MET A 206 -17.45 -5.31 -5.44
N TRP A 207 -18.67 -5.82 -5.29
CA TRP A 207 -19.54 -6.14 -6.41
C TRP A 207 -20.31 -4.90 -6.82
N TYR A 208 -20.36 -4.62 -8.12
CA TYR A 208 -21.19 -3.57 -8.70
C TYR A 208 -22.31 -4.20 -9.53
N HIS A 209 -23.55 -3.84 -9.23
CA HIS A 209 -24.72 -4.24 -9.99
C HIS A 209 -24.90 -3.27 -11.17
N GLU A 210 -24.19 -3.58 -12.25
CA GLU A 210 -24.13 -2.74 -13.43
C GLU A 210 -25.44 -2.83 -14.23
N PRO A 211 -26.17 -1.72 -14.45
CA PRO A 211 -27.33 -1.72 -15.33
C PRO A 211 -26.90 -1.89 -16.79
N ARG A 212 -27.40 -2.91 -17.48
CA ARG A 212 -27.18 -3.13 -18.92
C ARG A 212 -28.51 -3.19 -19.66
N ARG A 213 -28.46 -3.06 -20.99
CA ARG A 213 -29.64 -3.12 -21.86
C ARG A 213 -30.41 -4.44 -21.73
N ASP A 214 -29.71 -5.55 -21.51
CA ASP A 214 -30.28 -6.90 -21.43
C ASP A 214 -30.54 -7.36 -19.97
N GLY A 215 -30.53 -6.42 -19.02
CA GLY A 215 -30.70 -6.69 -17.59
C GLY A 215 -29.45 -6.37 -16.78
N ALA A 216 -29.63 -6.06 -15.51
CA ALA A 216 -28.53 -5.72 -14.63
C ALA A 216 -27.68 -6.97 -14.30
N MET A 217 -26.37 -6.80 -14.23
CA MET A 217 -25.43 -7.88 -13.94
C MET A 217 -24.48 -7.46 -12.83
N TRP A 218 -24.22 -8.38 -11.91
CA TRP A 218 -23.19 -8.19 -10.91
C TRP A 218 -21.80 -8.42 -11.50
N ARG A 219 -20.89 -7.48 -11.25
CA ARG A 219 -19.49 -7.57 -11.64
C ARG A 219 -18.61 -7.42 -10.43
N GLY A 220 -17.59 -8.26 -10.34
CA GLY A 220 -16.56 -8.17 -9.31
C GLY A 220 -15.51 -7.12 -9.70
N GLY A 221 -15.11 -6.31 -8.75
CA GLY A 221 -14.12 -5.28 -8.96
C GLY A 221 -13.57 -4.74 -7.66
N ARG A 222 -12.88 -3.60 -7.76
CA ARG A 222 -12.32 -2.93 -6.61
C ARG A 222 -12.87 -1.53 -6.48
N ALA A 223 -13.39 -1.22 -5.31
CA ALA A 223 -13.80 0.13 -4.93
C ALA A 223 -12.64 0.82 -4.21
N ARG A 224 -12.47 2.11 -4.49
CA ARG A 224 -11.56 3.02 -3.80
C ARG A 224 -12.32 4.29 -3.46
N LEU A 225 -12.28 4.71 -2.21
CA LEU A 225 -12.69 6.03 -1.76
C LEU A 225 -11.43 6.82 -1.47
N GLU A 226 -11.22 7.93 -2.17
CA GLU A 226 -10.04 8.78 -2.02
C GLU A 226 -10.42 10.23 -2.27
N ASN A 227 -10.06 11.13 -1.36
CA ASN A 227 -10.31 12.58 -1.49
C ASN A 227 -11.78 12.89 -1.79
N GLY A 228 -12.70 12.22 -1.10
CA GLY A 228 -14.15 12.36 -1.34
C GLY A 228 -14.64 11.83 -2.70
N ARG A 229 -13.85 11.00 -3.39
CA ARG A 229 -14.24 10.38 -4.67
C ARG A 229 -14.29 8.87 -4.55
N LEU A 230 -15.46 8.30 -4.78
CA LEU A 230 -15.65 6.86 -4.96
C LEU A 230 -15.36 6.48 -6.40
N THR A 231 -14.38 5.60 -6.61
CA THR A 231 -14.16 4.94 -7.90
C THR A 231 -14.37 3.44 -7.76
N TRP A 232 -14.93 2.81 -8.79
CA TRP A 232 -14.99 1.37 -8.88
C TRP A 232 -14.53 0.92 -10.26
N LYS A 233 -13.70 -0.12 -10.28
CA LYS A 233 -13.14 -0.68 -11.52
C LYS A 233 -13.04 -2.20 -11.42
N SER A 234 -13.52 -2.90 -12.46
CA SER A 234 -13.28 -4.33 -12.63
C SER A 234 -11.86 -4.57 -13.18
N PRO A 235 -11.20 -5.71 -12.90
CA PRO A 235 -9.88 -6.02 -13.45
C PRO A 235 -9.82 -5.96 -14.99
N THR A 236 -10.94 -6.21 -15.66
CA THR A 236 -11.06 -6.21 -17.12
C THR A 236 -11.39 -4.84 -17.72
N ASP A 237 -11.67 -3.83 -16.90
CA ASP A 237 -12.03 -2.50 -17.41
C ASP A 237 -10.80 -1.72 -17.85
N ALA A 238 -10.90 -0.99 -18.97
CA ALA A 238 -9.87 -0.01 -19.35
C ALA A 238 -9.93 1.26 -18.46
N ARG A 239 -11.14 1.68 -18.06
CA ARG A 239 -11.42 2.87 -17.23
C ARG A 239 -12.40 2.49 -16.10
N PRO A 240 -12.43 3.20 -14.97
CA PRO A 240 -13.42 2.94 -13.91
C PRO A 240 -14.85 2.99 -14.47
N ALA A 241 -15.66 1.97 -14.13
CA ALA A 241 -17.07 1.95 -14.52
C ALA A 241 -17.92 2.85 -13.61
N VAL A 242 -17.44 3.11 -12.39
CA VAL A 242 -18.03 4.09 -11.48
C VAL A 242 -16.99 5.13 -11.11
N THR A 243 -17.38 6.40 -11.17
CA THR A 243 -16.64 7.53 -10.62
C THR A 243 -17.67 8.51 -10.07
N LEU A 244 -17.81 8.53 -8.75
CA LEU A 244 -18.81 9.32 -8.04
C LEU A 244 -18.14 10.21 -7.01
N ASP A 245 -18.43 11.51 -7.07
CA ASP A 245 -18.08 12.45 -6.02
C ASP A 245 -19.04 12.23 -4.83
N THR A 246 -18.52 12.00 -3.63
CA THR A 246 -19.35 11.75 -2.44
C THR A 246 -20.18 12.95 -2.06
N ALA A 247 -19.80 14.17 -2.45
CA ALA A 247 -20.62 15.37 -2.27
C ALA A 247 -21.94 15.33 -3.06
N ARG A 248 -22.06 14.46 -4.09
CA ARG A 248 -23.29 14.27 -4.87
C ARG A 248 -24.23 13.23 -4.26
N ILE A 249 -23.78 12.48 -3.25
CA ILE A 249 -24.57 11.46 -2.58
C ILE A 249 -25.63 12.13 -1.72
N ARG A 250 -26.88 11.69 -1.90
CA ARG A 250 -28.06 12.16 -1.16
C ARG A 250 -28.46 11.18 -0.08
N ASP A 251 -28.27 9.89 -0.33
CA ASP A 251 -28.61 8.84 0.62
C ASP A 251 -27.77 7.58 0.38
N VAL A 252 -27.54 6.82 1.44
CA VAL A 252 -26.85 5.53 1.42
C VAL A 252 -27.56 4.57 2.35
N ARG A 253 -28.00 3.43 1.81
CA ARG A 253 -28.76 2.41 2.57
C ARG A 253 -28.15 1.04 2.39
N LEU A 254 -28.21 0.23 3.44
CA LEU A 254 -27.98 -1.20 3.36
C LEU A 254 -29.34 -1.89 3.31
N GLU A 255 -29.57 -2.65 2.25
CA GLU A 255 -30.83 -3.33 2.00
C GLU A 255 -30.56 -4.83 1.80
N PRO A 256 -31.34 -5.72 2.42
CA PRO A 256 -31.25 -7.13 2.13
C PRO A 256 -31.69 -7.39 0.68
N GLY A 257 -31.02 -8.30 -0.01
CA GLY A 257 -31.38 -8.66 -1.37
C GLY A 257 -30.43 -9.66 -2.02
N THR A 258 -30.71 -9.99 -3.28
CA THR A 258 -29.86 -10.92 -4.04
C THR A 258 -28.53 -10.28 -4.40
N THR A 259 -27.45 -10.87 -3.91
CA THR A 259 -26.06 -10.50 -4.19
C THR A 259 -25.29 -11.73 -4.72
N PRO A 260 -24.12 -11.55 -5.32
CA PRO A 260 -23.33 -12.66 -5.89
C PRO A 260 -22.81 -13.65 -4.85
N THR A 261 -22.72 -13.22 -3.59
CA THR A 261 -22.25 -14.03 -2.48
C THR A 261 -23.31 -14.03 -1.39
N THR A 262 -23.71 -15.22 -0.95
CA THR A 262 -24.69 -15.38 0.13
C THR A 262 -24.21 -14.68 1.40
N GLY A 263 -25.10 -13.91 2.04
CA GLY A 263 -24.80 -13.22 3.30
C GLY A 263 -24.28 -11.78 3.16
N LEU A 264 -24.26 -11.21 1.94
CA LEU A 264 -23.96 -9.80 1.72
C LEU A 264 -25.25 -8.99 1.53
N ASP A 265 -25.33 -7.84 2.20
CA ASP A 265 -26.35 -6.82 1.94
C ASP A 265 -26.00 -5.98 0.71
N ARG A 266 -27.03 -5.42 0.07
CA ARG A 266 -26.90 -4.45 -1.02
C ARG A 266 -26.67 -3.06 -0.42
N LEU A 267 -25.54 -2.47 -0.74
CA LEU A 267 -25.26 -1.07 -0.48
C LEU A 267 -25.83 -0.23 -1.62
N VAL A 268 -26.95 0.43 -1.37
CA VAL A 268 -27.64 1.30 -2.32
C VAL A 268 -27.19 2.74 -2.08
N VAL A 269 -26.62 3.36 -3.11
CA VAL A 269 -26.12 4.74 -3.08
C VAL A 269 -26.94 5.57 -4.06
N ASP A 270 -27.71 6.50 -3.52
CA ASP A 270 -28.51 7.45 -4.29
C ASP A 270 -27.75 8.77 -4.42
N ALA A 271 -27.40 9.15 -5.64
CA ALA A 271 -26.71 10.40 -5.95
C ALA A 271 -27.47 11.24 -6.97
N ALA A 272 -27.10 12.51 -7.11
CA ALA A 272 -27.75 13.40 -8.06
C ALA A 272 -27.61 12.91 -9.52
N GLY A 273 -28.65 12.24 -10.05
CA GLY A 273 -28.70 11.73 -11.42
C GLY A 273 -28.15 10.31 -11.60
N GLU A 274 -27.71 9.65 -10.53
CA GLU A 274 -27.09 8.32 -10.58
C GLU A 274 -27.60 7.46 -9.42
N HIS A 275 -27.90 6.19 -9.68
CA HIS A 275 -28.31 5.22 -8.68
C HIS A 275 -27.37 4.02 -8.77
N LEU A 276 -26.62 3.76 -7.70
CA LEU A 276 -25.65 2.68 -7.66
C LEU A 276 -26.08 1.63 -6.66
N VAL A 277 -25.90 0.37 -7.04
CA VAL A 277 -26.13 -0.78 -6.17
C VAL A 277 -24.83 -1.56 -6.11
N LEU A 278 -24.28 -1.67 -4.91
CA LEU A 278 -22.99 -2.28 -4.60
C LEU A 278 -23.19 -3.41 -3.59
N ALA A 279 -22.21 -4.31 -3.44
CA ALA A 279 -22.19 -5.27 -2.33
C ALA A 279 -20.76 -5.60 -1.92
N THR A 280 -20.49 -5.64 -0.61
CA THR A 280 -19.15 -5.93 -0.07
C THR A 280 -19.28 -6.52 1.34
N ALA A 281 -18.27 -7.30 1.76
CA ALA A 281 -18.20 -7.85 3.11
C ALA A 281 -18.13 -6.76 4.19
N GLU A 282 -17.65 -5.56 3.84
CA GLU A 282 -17.52 -4.42 4.74
C GLU A 282 -18.68 -3.41 4.59
N GLY A 283 -19.89 -3.87 4.21
CA GLY A 283 -21.04 -3.01 3.90
C GLY A 283 -21.31 -1.90 4.93
N PRO A 284 -21.38 -2.19 6.24
CA PRO A 284 -21.59 -1.18 7.28
C PRO A 284 -20.52 -0.10 7.34
N ARG A 285 -19.26 -0.44 7.05
CA ARG A 285 -18.16 0.53 7.02
C ARG A 285 -18.31 1.47 5.82
N TRP A 286 -18.54 0.92 4.64
CA TRP A 286 -18.74 1.70 3.41
C TRP A 286 -19.98 2.59 3.49
N ALA A 287 -21.07 2.11 4.09
CA ALA A 287 -22.26 2.92 4.32
C ALA A 287 -21.97 4.17 5.16
N ARG A 288 -21.17 4.04 6.24
CA ARG A 288 -20.78 5.18 7.08
C ARG A 288 -19.85 6.16 6.36
N LEU A 289 -18.89 5.65 5.58
CA LEU A 289 -17.94 6.49 4.84
C LEU A 289 -18.61 7.28 3.71
N LEU A 290 -19.60 6.69 3.06
CA LEU A 290 -20.33 7.31 1.95
C LEU A 290 -21.56 8.11 2.41
N ALA A 291 -21.97 7.97 3.67
CA ALA A 291 -23.11 8.70 4.21
C ALA A 291 -22.89 10.21 4.01
N PRO A 292 -23.91 10.96 3.54
CA PRO A 292 -23.80 12.40 3.42
C PRO A 292 -23.40 12.97 4.78
N SER A 293 -22.25 13.65 4.85
CA SER A 293 -21.88 14.36 6.07
C SER A 293 -22.98 15.40 6.32
N ALA A 294 -23.60 15.34 7.51
CA ALA A 294 -24.53 16.37 7.93
C ALA A 294 -23.78 17.70 7.95
N ARG A 295 -23.87 18.49 6.87
CA ARG A 295 -23.34 19.84 6.84
C ARG A 295 -24.07 20.61 7.92
N THR A 296 -23.34 20.92 8.99
CA THR A 296 -23.69 21.92 9.98
C THR A 296 -24.15 23.17 9.23
N ALA A 297 -25.44 23.47 9.33
CA ALA A 297 -25.98 24.75 8.95
C ALA A 297 -25.45 25.77 9.96
N ALA A 298 -24.33 26.42 9.64
CA ALA A 298 -23.83 27.58 10.35
C ALA A 298 -23.28 28.57 9.31
N GLY A 299 -23.84 29.78 9.31
CA GLY A 299 -23.22 30.94 8.66
C GLY A 299 -23.83 31.40 7.34
N LYS A 300 -25.09 31.86 7.37
CA LYS A 300 -25.45 33.06 6.60
C LYS A 300 -26.52 33.84 7.34
N GLU A 301 -26.07 34.59 8.35
CA GLU A 301 -26.83 35.75 8.83
C GLU A 301 -27.02 36.72 7.66
N PRO A 302 -28.23 37.23 7.42
CA PRO A 302 -28.43 38.29 6.43
C PRO A 302 -27.86 39.59 7.01
N HIS A 303 -26.86 40.15 6.33
CA HIS A 303 -26.47 41.55 6.49
C HIS A 303 -27.70 42.44 6.20
N GLY A 304 -28.36 42.88 7.27
CA GLY A 304 -29.32 43.98 7.22
C GLY A 304 -28.56 45.27 6.97
N HIS A 305 -28.74 45.84 5.79
CA HIS A 305 -28.29 47.19 5.47
C HIS A 305 -28.99 48.23 6.34
N HIS A 306 -28.18 49.12 6.89
CA HIS A 306 -28.55 50.41 7.44
C HIS A 306 -29.56 51.17 6.57
N ARG A 307 -30.57 51.74 7.22
CA ARG A 307 -31.05 53.10 6.94
C ARG A 307 -31.30 53.82 8.25
#